data_AF-C7J9U1-F1
#
_entry.id   AF-C7J9U1-F1
#
_cell.length_a   1.000
_cell.length_b   1.000
_cell.length_c   1.000
_cell.angle_alpha   90.00
_cell.angle_beta   90.00
_cell.angle_gamma   90.00
#
_symmetry.space_group_name_H-M   'P 1'
#
loop_
_entity.id
_entity.type
_entity.pdbx_description
1 polymer ?
#
loop_
_entity_poly.entity_id
_entity_poly.type
_entity_poly.pdbx_seq_one_letter_code
_entity_poly.pdbx_strand_id
1 'polypeptide(L)'
;MSSSSSAAAGAGSGEPSSTSRPGKEREDGGDGGGRKEGEGGADFDLAGAAAGWVEARTSCPHLPAMPAASADDLARVPPPDSPCSRCHHPAENWLCLICKDVLCSRFINKHMLYHYQDTGHCLALSFSDLSIWCFACDSYLDVQSILELRPVYEVAHLMKFGQRPPFRSLDVLDLSSGQNGGSPSQS
;
A
#
# COMPACT_ATOMS: atom_id res chain seq x y z
N MET A 1 -45.18 35.68 -6.93
CA MET A 1 -45.05 34.42 -6.16
C MET A 1 -43.58 34.04 -6.26
N SER A 2 -42.69 34.76 -5.56
CA SER A 2 -42.16 34.45 -4.21
C SER A 2 -41.08 33.35 -4.32
N SER A 3 -39.82 33.49 -3.90
CA SER A 3 -39.02 34.55 -3.28
C SER A 3 -37.53 34.14 -3.43
N SER A 4 -36.64 35.12 -3.58
CA SER A 4 -35.33 35.33 -2.89
C SER A 4 -34.46 34.09 -2.52
N SER A 5 -33.12 34.06 -2.63
CA SER A 5 -32.14 35.08 -2.25
C SER A 5 -30.72 34.62 -2.65
N SER A 6 -29.81 35.56 -2.92
CA SER A 6 -28.35 35.34 -2.98
C SER A 6 -27.66 36.35 -2.05
N ALA A 7 -26.70 35.91 -1.24
CA ALA A 7 -25.82 36.75 -0.40
C ALA A 7 -24.48 35.99 -0.15
N ALA A 8 -23.35 36.58 -0.57
CA ALA A 8 -22.34 37.29 0.26
C ALA A 8 -21.32 36.32 0.93
N ALA A 9 -20.05 36.26 0.48
CA ALA A 9 -18.91 37.16 0.71
C ALA A 9 -18.14 36.86 2.01
N GLY A 10 -16.81 36.65 1.89
CA GLY A 10 -15.88 36.53 3.01
C GLY A 10 -14.44 36.42 2.51
N ALA A 11 -13.68 37.51 2.69
CA ALA A 11 -12.26 37.66 2.36
C ALA A 11 -11.36 37.35 3.58
N GLY A 12 -10.12 36.95 3.33
CA GLY A 12 -9.07 36.84 4.36
C GLY A 12 -7.69 36.73 3.74
N SER A 13 -6.93 37.81 3.84
CA SER A 13 -5.55 38.01 3.36
C SER A 13 -4.53 37.75 4.49
N GLY A 14 -3.29 37.36 4.15
CA GLY A 14 -2.16 37.43 5.09
C GLY A 14 -0.92 36.60 4.70
N GLU A 15 0.09 37.27 4.15
CA GLU A 15 1.51 36.87 4.02
C GLU A 15 2.34 38.17 4.21
N PRO A 16 3.69 38.15 4.29
CA PRO A 16 4.62 37.38 5.12
C PRO A 16 5.65 38.31 5.82
N SER A 17 6.61 37.76 6.57
CA SER A 17 7.83 38.44 7.10
C SER A 17 8.77 37.38 7.69
N SER A 18 10.09 37.49 7.83
CA SER A 18 11.24 38.16 7.20
C SER A 18 12.44 37.89 8.13
N THR A 19 13.67 38.03 7.63
CA THR A 19 14.96 38.18 8.37
C THR A 19 15.64 36.90 8.90
N SER A 20 16.96 36.75 9.06
CA SER A 20 18.24 37.30 8.56
C SER A 20 19.32 36.73 9.51
N ARG A 21 20.51 36.29 9.04
CA ARG A 21 21.85 36.68 9.57
C ARG A 21 23.03 35.79 9.08
N PRO A 22 24.28 36.32 9.09
CA PRO A 22 25.39 35.93 8.21
C PRO A 22 26.51 35.11 8.89
N GLY A 23 27.49 34.69 8.07
CA GLY A 23 28.60 33.80 8.43
C GLY A 23 29.81 34.41 9.14
N LYS A 24 30.72 33.52 9.57
CA LYS A 24 32.01 33.81 10.20
C LYS A 24 33.10 32.82 9.75
N GLU A 25 34.12 33.40 9.13
CA GLU A 25 35.58 33.17 9.11
C GLU A 25 36.24 31.78 9.21
N ARG A 26 37.36 31.68 8.48
CA ARG A 26 38.23 30.54 8.19
C ARG A 26 39.40 30.49 9.17
N GLU A 27 39.92 29.30 9.46
CA GLU A 27 41.34 29.07 9.77
C GLU A 27 41.82 27.79 9.07
N ASP A 28 43.03 27.87 8.52
CA ASP A 28 43.75 26.88 7.70
C ASP A 28 44.98 26.38 8.48
N GLY A 29 45.42 25.14 8.22
CA GLY A 29 46.82 24.76 8.46
C GLY A 29 47.10 23.39 9.08
N GLY A 30 47.64 22.49 8.23
CA GLY A 30 48.69 21.51 8.55
C GLY A 30 48.28 20.18 9.20
N ASP A 31 48.94 19.04 9.02
CA ASP A 31 49.93 18.50 8.08
C ASP A 31 50.05 16.99 8.43
N GLY A 32 50.44 16.17 7.45
CA GLY A 32 51.33 15.02 7.70
C GLY A 32 50.72 13.67 8.10
N GLY A 33 50.80 12.70 7.18
CA GLY A 33 51.41 11.41 7.52
C GLY A 33 50.64 10.13 7.21
N GLY A 34 51.21 9.32 6.31
CA GLY A 34 51.21 7.86 6.47
C GLY A 34 50.40 7.03 5.48
N ARG A 35 50.97 6.73 4.31
CA ARG A 35 50.60 5.57 3.49
C ARG A 35 51.13 4.28 4.15
N LYS A 36 50.26 3.31 4.35
CA LYS A 36 50.60 1.87 4.28
C LYS A 36 49.47 1.16 3.57
N GLU A 37 49.76 0.67 2.38
CA GLU A 37 48.94 -0.31 1.66
C GLU A 37 49.18 -1.66 2.34
N GLY A 38 48.10 -2.26 2.84
CA GLY A 38 48.08 -3.60 3.39
C GLY A 38 47.08 -4.43 2.61
N GLU A 39 47.60 -5.42 1.90
CA GLU A 39 46.82 -6.50 1.29
C GLU A 39 46.09 -7.28 2.40
N GLY A 40 44.76 -7.40 2.29
CA GLY A 40 43.93 -8.17 3.20
C GLY A 40 42.63 -8.52 2.51
N GLY A 41 42.36 -9.82 2.41
CA GLY A 41 41.36 -10.40 1.50
C GLY A 41 39.98 -9.77 1.54
N ALA A 42 39.35 -9.73 0.38
CA ALA A 42 37.91 -9.52 0.28
C ALA A 42 37.21 -10.76 0.85
N ASP A 43 36.97 -10.75 2.16
CA ASP A 43 35.70 -11.28 2.62
C ASP A 43 34.64 -10.37 2.02
N PHE A 44 33.81 -10.94 1.15
CA PHE A 44 32.55 -10.32 0.80
C PHE A 44 31.61 -10.66 1.95
N ASP A 45 31.78 -10.00 3.09
CA ASP A 45 30.73 -9.90 4.08
C ASP A 45 29.53 -9.27 3.36
N LEU A 46 28.55 -10.10 3.02
CA LEU A 46 27.19 -9.72 2.67
C LEU A 46 26.48 -9.12 3.91
N ALA A 47 27.17 -8.24 4.64
CA ALA A 47 26.69 -7.45 5.75
C ALA A 47 25.93 -6.19 5.28
N GLY A 48 25.72 -6.05 3.96
CA GLY A 48 24.81 -5.09 3.35
C GLY A 48 23.33 -5.53 3.32
N ALA A 49 23.01 -6.77 3.76
CA ALA A 49 21.63 -7.28 3.82
C ALA A 49 20.77 -6.62 4.92
N ALA A 50 21.33 -5.71 5.73
CA ALA A 50 20.59 -4.90 6.69
C ALA A 50 19.88 -3.69 6.06
N ALA A 51 19.89 -3.55 4.73
CA ALA A 51 18.94 -2.68 4.04
C ALA A 51 17.54 -3.33 4.14
N GLY A 52 16.79 -2.93 5.17
CA GLY A 52 15.52 -3.55 5.57
C GLY A 52 14.43 -3.48 4.50
N TRP A 53 14.32 -4.53 3.70
CA TRP A 53 13.15 -4.76 2.86
C TRP A 53 11.93 -5.07 3.75
N VAL A 54 10.80 -4.45 3.45
CA VAL A 54 9.54 -4.76 4.12
C VAL A 54 8.90 -5.95 3.40
N GLU A 55 8.84 -7.09 4.06
CA GLU A 55 8.19 -8.28 3.52
C GLU A 55 6.66 -8.17 3.69
N ALA A 56 5.93 -8.29 2.58
CA ALA A 56 4.48 -8.31 2.62
C ALA A 56 3.99 -9.63 3.22
N ARG A 57 2.96 -9.56 4.07
CA ARG A 57 2.39 -10.75 4.69
C ARG A 57 1.61 -11.56 3.67
N THR A 58 1.85 -12.86 3.65
CA THR A 58 1.13 -13.84 2.81
C THR A 58 -0.17 -14.32 3.43
N SER A 59 -0.50 -13.88 4.65
CA SER A 59 -1.76 -14.19 5.36
C SER A 59 -2.15 -13.06 6.31
N CYS A 60 -3.46 -12.89 6.52
CA CYS A 60 -4.01 -11.88 7.41
C CYS A 60 -5.30 -12.38 8.09
N PRO A 61 -5.41 -12.30 9.44
CA PRO A 61 -6.61 -12.74 10.16
C PRO A 61 -7.83 -11.84 9.92
N HIS A 62 -7.65 -10.69 9.26
CA HIS A 62 -8.72 -9.73 8.98
C HIS A 62 -9.38 -9.92 7.61
N LEU A 63 -8.89 -10.85 6.78
CA LEU A 63 -9.51 -11.16 5.48
C LEU A 63 -10.99 -11.57 5.59
N PRO A 64 -11.43 -12.33 6.61
CA PRO A 64 -12.85 -12.69 6.78
C PRO A 64 -13.78 -11.49 7.01
N ALA A 65 -13.26 -10.31 7.36
CA ALA A 65 -14.07 -9.11 7.51
C ALA A 65 -14.50 -8.48 6.17
N MET A 66 -13.87 -8.88 5.05
CA MET A 66 -14.27 -8.41 3.73
C MET A 66 -15.58 -9.07 3.28
N PRO A 67 -16.44 -8.34 2.55
CA PRO A 67 -17.54 -8.97 1.85
C PRO A 67 -17.03 -10.02 0.87
N ALA A 68 -17.80 -11.10 0.68
CA ALA A 68 -17.52 -12.06 -0.38
C ALA A 68 -17.51 -11.33 -1.73
N ALA A 69 -16.56 -11.67 -2.61
CA ALA A 69 -16.38 -11.06 -3.92
C ALA A 69 -17.50 -11.42 -4.91
N SER A 70 -18.72 -10.97 -4.63
CA SER A 70 -19.84 -11.08 -5.55
C SER A 70 -19.72 -10.05 -6.68
N ALA A 71 -20.40 -10.30 -7.79
CA ALA A 71 -20.44 -9.36 -8.91
C ALA A 71 -20.94 -7.96 -8.46
N ASP A 72 -21.93 -7.91 -7.56
CA ASP A 72 -22.45 -6.66 -7.00
C ASP A 72 -21.42 -5.92 -6.15
N ASP A 73 -20.55 -6.64 -5.42
CA ASP A 73 -19.49 -6.02 -4.64
C ASP A 73 -18.39 -5.45 -5.52
N LEU A 74 -17.98 -6.22 -6.53
CA LEU A 74 -16.97 -5.81 -7.49
C LEU A 74 -17.44 -4.65 -8.37
N ALA A 75 -18.73 -4.57 -8.70
CA ALA A 75 -19.31 -3.46 -9.46
C ALA A 75 -19.30 -2.12 -8.70
N ARG A 76 -19.21 -2.14 -7.36
CA ARG A 76 -19.10 -0.93 -6.53
C ARG A 76 -17.67 -0.39 -6.42
N VAL A 77 -16.67 -1.09 -6.97
CA VAL A 77 -15.29 -0.61 -6.95
C VAL A 77 -15.18 0.64 -7.82
N PRO A 78 -14.84 1.80 -7.24
CA PRO A 78 -14.72 3.03 -8.00
C PRO A 78 -13.42 3.06 -8.82
N PRO A 79 -13.36 3.85 -9.91
CA PRO A 79 -12.17 4.02 -10.71
C PRO A 79 -10.95 4.50 -9.89
N PRO A 80 -9.72 4.05 -10.20
CA PRO A 80 -8.50 4.43 -9.46
C PRO A 80 -8.15 5.93 -9.47
N ASP A 81 -8.76 6.74 -10.33
CA ASP A 81 -8.62 8.21 -10.37
C ASP A 81 -9.65 8.93 -9.46
N SER A 82 -10.47 8.18 -8.71
CA SER A 82 -11.48 8.75 -7.82
C SER A 82 -10.84 9.60 -6.70
N PRO A 83 -11.34 10.82 -6.45
CA PRO A 83 -10.82 11.69 -5.40
C PRO A 83 -11.27 11.21 -4.01
N CYS A 84 -10.61 11.71 -2.96
CA CYS A 84 -11.05 11.48 -1.60
C CYS A 84 -12.49 12.00 -1.39
N SER A 85 -13.38 11.17 -0.84
CA SER A 85 -14.79 11.52 -0.60
C SER A 85 -15.01 12.60 0.48
N ARG A 86 -13.97 12.92 1.26
CA ARG A 86 -14.02 13.92 2.35
C ARG A 86 -13.43 15.27 1.97
N CYS A 87 -12.24 15.30 1.38
CA CYS A 87 -11.55 16.55 1.02
C CYS A 87 -11.32 16.74 -0.48
N HIS A 88 -11.81 15.84 -1.33
CA HIS A 88 -11.67 15.88 -2.78
C HIS A 88 -10.23 15.93 -3.31
N HIS A 89 -9.25 15.51 -2.51
CA HIS A 89 -7.86 15.43 -2.97
C HIS A 89 -7.72 14.37 -4.07
N PRO A 90 -7.06 14.67 -5.21
CA PRO A 90 -7.05 13.77 -6.37
C PRO A 90 -5.98 12.67 -6.29
N ALA A 91 -4.96 12.83 -5.46
CA ALA A 91 -3.82 11.92 -5.37
C ALA A 91 -3.75 11.22 -4.02
N GLU A 92 -2.98 10.12 -3.97
CA GLU A 92 -2.71 9.34 -2.75
C GLU A 92 -4.00 8.82 -2.10
N ASN A 93 -4.95 8.37 -2.93
CA ASN A 93 -6.22 7.85 -2.46
C ASN A 93 -6.18 6.33 -2.30
N TRP A 94 -6.93 5.87 -1.30
CA TRP A 94 -7.05 4.47 -0.93
C TRP A 94 -8.52 4.09 -0.97
N LEU A 95 -8.79 2.87 -1.41
CA LEU A 95 -10.10 2.23 -1.40
C LEU A 95 -10.23 1.36 -0.16
N CYS A 96 -11.26 1.59 0.66
CA CYS A 96 -11.61 0.66 1.73
C CYS A 96 -12.19 -0.63 1.12
N LEU A 97 -11.58 -1.79 1.39
CA LEU A 97 -12.01 -3.05 0.79
C LEU A 97 -13.33 -3.58 1.35
N ILE A 98 -13.77 -3.07 2.51
CA ILE A 98 -14.98 -3.51 3.20
C ILE A 98 -16.21 -2.69 2.75
N CYS A 99 -16.14 -1.36 2.76
CA CYS A 99 -17.28 -0.49 2.44
C CYS A 99 -17.16 0.30 1.12
N LYS A 100 -16.02 0.17 0.42
CA LYS A 100 -15.73 0.84 -0.86
C LYS A 100 -15.64 2.38 -0.82
N ASP A 101 -15.50 2.99 0.36
CA ASP A 101 -15.20 4.44 0.47
C ASP A 101 -13.77 4.73 -0.03
N VAL A 102 -13.58 5.90 -0.66
CA VAL A 102 -12.30 6.35 -1.21
C VAL A 102 -11.80 7.52 -0.38
N LEU A 103 -10.65 7.34 0.27
CA LEU A 103 -10.15 8.30 1.24
C LEU A 103 -8.64 8.53 1.06
N CYS A 104 -8.19 9.75 1.29
CA CYS A 104 -6.77 10.08 1.13
C CYS A 104 -5.90 9.41 2.20
N SER A 105 -4.66 9.14 1.82
CA SER A 105 -3.66 8.46 2.64
C SER A 105 -3.24 9.27 3.87
N ARG A 106 -2.38 8.63 4.69
CA ARG A 106 -1.72 9.27 5.82
C ARG A 106 -0.82 10.46 5.46
N PHE A 107 -0.41 10.57 4.19
CA PHE A 107 0.48 11.62 3.70
C PHE A 107 -0.27 12.89 3.26
N ILE A 108 -1.60 12.82 3.14
CA ILE A 108 -2.46 13.96 2.79
C ILE A 108 -3.19 14.45 4.05
N ASN A 109 -4.43 14.01 4.28
CA ASN A 109 -5.28 14.41 5.41
C ASN A 109 -5.68 13.23 6.31
N LYS A 110 -5.09 12.04 6.12
CA LYS A 110 -5.28 10.86 6.99
C LYS A 110 -6.73 10.33 7.04
N HIS A 111 -7.59 10.69 6.09
CA HIS A 111 -8.99 10.24 6.12
C HIS A 111 -9.16 8.73 6.11
N MET A 112 -8.32 7.97 5.39
CA MET A 112 -8.41 6.50 5.45
C MET A 112 -8.02 5.95 6.83
N LEU A 113 -7.07 6.61 7.52
CA LEU A 113 -6.67 6.24 8.87
C LEU A 113 -7.80 6.55 9.87
N TYR A 114 -8.42 7.72 9.79
CA TYR A 114 -9.57 8.07 10.64
C TYR A 114 -10.74 7.13 10.39
N HIS A 115 -11.03 6.79 9.13
CA HIS A 115 -12.06 5.82 8.78
C HIS A 115 -11.81 4.44 9.39
N TYR A 116 -10.58 3.94 9.38
CA TYR A 116 -10.24 2.71 10.11
C TYR A 116 -10.52 2.83 11.62
N GLN A 117 -10.16 3.96 12.24
CA GLN A 117 -10.38 4.19 13.67
C GLN A 117 -11.87 4.27 14.03
N ASP A 118 -12.67 4.88 13.16
CA ASP A 118 -14.11 5.09 13.41
C ASP A 118 -14.95 3.83 13.11
N THR A 119 -14.57 3.03 12.12
CA THR A 119 -15.38 1.91 11.61
C THR A 119 -14.81 0.53 11.90
N GLY A 120 -13.51 0.44 12.23
CA GLY A 120 -12.78 -0.83 12.32
C GLY A 120 -12.41 -1.43 10.96
N HIS A 121 -12.72 -0.77 9.84
CA HIS A 121 -12.39 -1.28 8.51
C HIS A 121 -10.89 -1.19 8.23
N CYS A 122 -10.18 -2.29 8.46
CA CYS A 122 -8.72 -2.30 8.47
C CYS A 122 -8.04 -2.61 7.13
N LEU A 123 -8.78 -3.01 6.09
CA LEU A 123 -8.21 -3.40 4.81
C LEU A 123 -8.44 -2.31 3.76
N ALA A 124 -7.35 -1.84 3.14
CA ALA A 124 -7.39 -0.80 2.11
C ALA A 124 -6.45 -1.10 0.94
N LEU A 125 -6.86 -0.75 -0.27
CA LEU A 125 -6.07 -0.84 -1.49
C LEU A 125 -5.65 0.56 -1.94
N SER A 126 -4.37 0.75 -2.24
CA SER A 126 -3.81 1.98 -2.77
C SER A 126 -4.15 2.15 -4.25
N PHE A 127 -4.70 3.30 -4.65
CA PHE A 127 -4.85 3.60 -6.07
C PHE A 127 -3.55 4.04 -6.75
N SER A 128 -2.52 4.45 -5.99
CA SER A 128 -1.22 4.87 -6.53
C SER A 128 -0.41 3.70 -7.11
N ASP A 129 -0.44 2.53 -6.46
CA ASP A 129 0.40 1.37 -6.81
C ASP A 129 -0.31 0.01 -6.69
N LEU A 130 -1.60 -0.02 -6.35
CA LEU A 130 -2.40 -1.23 -6.13
C LEU A 130 -1.90 -2.12 -4.98
N SER A 131 -1.04 -1.59 -4.11
CA SER A 131 -0.65 -2.28 -2.88
C SER A 131 -1.84 -2.39 -1.91
N ILE A 132 -1.86 -3.45 -1.11
CA ILE A 132 -2.93 -3.69 -0.13
C ILE A 132 -2.34 -3.59 1.26
N TRP A 133 -2.97 -2.79 2.11
CA TRP A 133 -2.56 -2.51 3.47
C TRP A 133 -3.59 -3.02 4.46
N CYS A 134 -3.09 -3.60 5.56
CA CYS A 134 -3.91 -3.90 6.74
C CYS A 134 -3.50 -3.00 7.90
N PHE A 135 -4.37 -2.07 8.30
CA PHE A 135 -4.13 -1.17 9.42
C PHE A 135 -3.99 -1.88 10.76
N ALA A 136 -4.71 -2.97 10.97
CA ALA A 136 -4.66 -3.73 12.22
C ALA A 136 -3.38 -4.60 12.34
N CYS A 137 -2.83 -5.05 11.21
CA CYS A 137 -1.54 -5.76 11.18
C CYS A 137 -0.33 -4.84 11.03
N ASP A 138 -0.55 -3.54 10.74
CA ASP A 138 0.48 -2.56 10.38
C ASP A 138 1.42 -3.08 9.28
N SER A 139 0.85 -3.70 8.24
CA SER A 139 1.63 -4.41 7.22
C SER A 139 0.97 -4.41 5.85
N TYR A 140 1.79 -4.43 4.80
CA TYR A 140 1.34 -4.78 3.45
C TYR A 140 0.97 -6.26 3.35
N LEU A 141 0.02 -6.56 2.46
CA LEU A 141 -0.45 -7.90 2.16
C LEU A 141 -0.03 -8.31 0.75
N ASP A 142 0.45 -9.55 0.61
CA ASP A 142 0.82 -10.11 -0.69
C ASP A 142 -0.42 -10.62 -1.43
N VAL A 143 -0.85 -9.86 -2.45
CA VAL A 143 -1.96 -10.22 -3.33
C VAL A 143 -1.71 -11.46 -4.18
N GLN A 144 -0.44 -11.82 -4.40
CA GLN A 144 -0.10 -13.02 -5.16
C GLN A 144 -0.38 -14.29 -4.34
N SER A 145 -0.15 -14.23 -3.02
CA SER A 145 -0.38 -15.33 -2.08
C SER A 145 -1.80 -15.41 -1.53
N ILE A 146 -2.50 -14.28 -1.41
CA ILE A 146 -3.83 -14.23 -0.79
C ILE A 146 -4.93 -14.27 -1.86
N LEU A 147 -5.62 -15.40 -1.96
CA LEU A 147 -6.63 -15.64 -3.00
C LEU A 147 -7.85 -14.72 -2.85
N GLU A 148 -8.24 -14.39 -1.63
CA GLU A 148 -9.40 -13.56 -1.30
C GLU A 148 -9.27 -12.12 -1.81
N LEU A 149 -8.04 -11.63 -2.01
CA LEU A 149 -7.76 -10.28 -2.51
C LEU A 149 -7.75 -10.21 -4.04
N ARG A 150 -7.62 -11.35 -4.73
CA ARG A 150 -7.46 -11.39 -6.19
C ARG A 150 -8.62 -10.74 -6.95
N PRO A 151 -9.90 -10.98 -6.62
CA PRO A 151 -11.00 -10.42 -7.41
C PRO A 151 -11.01 -8.89 -7.43
N VAL A 152 -10.86 -8.25 -6.26
CA VAL A 152 -10.85 -6.78 -6.18
C VAL A 152 -9.58 -6.18 -6.80
N TYR A 153 -8.44 -6.86 -6.65
CA TYR A 153 -7.19 -6.45 -7.29
C TYR A 153 -7.27 -6.55 -8.81
N GLU A 154 -7.85 -7.62 -9.36
CA GLU A 154 -8.05 -7.78 -10.81
C GLU A 154 -8.91 -6.67 -11.38
N VAL A 155 -10.02 -6.31 -10.72
CA VAL A 155 -10.88 -5.19 -11.14
C VAL A 155 -10.12 -3.87 -11.14
N ALA A 156 -9.40 -3.54 -10.05
CA ALA A 156 -8.63 -2.32 -9.95
C ALA A 156 -7.49 -2.26 -10.99
N HIS A 157 -6.82 -3.40 -11.24
CA HIS A 157 -5.75 -3.52 -12.22
C HIS A 157 -6.26 -3.37 -13.66
N LEU A 158 -7.42 -3.97 -13.98
CA LEU A 158 -8.10 -3.79 -15.26
C LEU A 158 -8.48 -2.32 -15.49
N MET A 159 -9.05 -1.66 -14.50
CA MET A 159 -9.41 -0.24 -14.59
C MET A 159 -8.18 0.66 -14.77
N LYS A 160 -7.08 0.36 -14.06
CA LYS A 160 -5.87 1.18 -14.08
C LYS A 160 -5.02 1.01 -15.34
N PHE A 161 -4.87 -0.23 -15.79
CA PHE A 161 -3.89 -0.59 -16.83
C PHE A 161 -4.53 -1.19 -18.09
N GLY A 162 -5.84 -1.44 -18.10
CA GLY A 162 -6.55 -2.02 -19.25
C GLY A 162 -6.23 -3.51 -19.50
N GLN A 163 -5.52 -4.17 -18.59
CA GLN A 163 -5.10 -5.57 -18.73
C GLN A 163 -5.29 -6.33 -17.42
N ARG A 164 -5.45 -7.66 -17.51
CA ARG A 164 -5.48 -8.52 -16.32
C ARG A 164 -4.10 -8.58 -15.67
N PRO A 165 -4.02 -8.64 -14.33
CA PRO A 165 -2.74 -8.79 -13.65
C PRO A 165 -2.12 -10.17 -13.91
N PRO A 166 -0.79 -10.27 -13.99
CA PRO A 166 -0.12 -11.55 -13.94
C PRO A 166 -0.19 -12.11 -12.50
N PHE A 167 -0.94 -13.20 -12.31
CA PHE A 167 -0.89 -13.97 -11.08
C PHE A 167 0.11 -15.12 -11.21
N ARG A 168 0.84 -15.43 -10.14
CA ARG A 168 1.63 -16.67 -10.07
C ARG A 168 0.67 -17.86 -10.16
N SER A 169 0.96 -18.80 -11.07
CA SER A 169 0.30 -20.11 -11.07
C SER A 169 0.58 -20.76 -9.72
N LEU A 170 -0.48 -21.11 -8.98
CA LEU A 170 -0.33 -22.04 -7.87
C LEU A 170 -0.28 -23.42 -8.51
N ASP A 171 0.92 -23.85 -8.90
CA ASP A 171 1.10 -25.21 -9.39
C ASP A 171 0.64 -26.17 -8.29
N VAL A 172 -0.28 -27.03 -8.71
CA VAL A 172 -1.03 -28.00 -7.92
C VAL A 172 -0.08 -28.81 -7.02
N LEU A 173 -0.06 -28.50 -5.72
CA LEU A 173 0.30 -29.48 -4.71
C LEU A 173 -0.88 -30.45 -4.59
N ASP A 174 -0.98 -31.38 -5.55
CA ASP A 174 -1.84 -32.55 -5.45
C ASP A 174 -1.29 -33.44 -4.34
N LEU A 175 -1.74 -33.19 -3.11
CA LEU A 175 -1.63 -34.11 -2.00
C LEU A 175 -2.70 -35.20 -2.14
N SER A 176 -2.69 -35.95 -3.24
CA SER A 176 -3.37 -37.24 -3.35
C SER A 176 -2.46 -38.35 -2.79
N SER A 177 -1.97 -38.14 -1.56
CA SER A 177 -1.53 -39.22 -0.69
C SER A 177 -2.77 -39.98 -0.22
N GLY A 178 -3.15 -41.05 -0.91
CA GLY A 178 -4.20 -41.94 -0.41
C GLY A 178 -4.89 -42.79 -1.46
N GLN A 179 -4.24 -43.88 -1.88
CA GLN A 179 -4.91 -45.12 -2.31
C GLN A 179 -3.87 -46.24 -2.27
N ASN A 180 -3.66 -46.82 -1.08
CA ASN A 180 -4.24 -48.08 -0.64
C ASN A 180 -3.68 -49.28 -1.43
N GLY A 181 -2.67 -49.91 -0.83
CA GLY A 181 -2.11 -51.17 -1.29
C GLY A 181 -3.13 -52.30 -1.22
N GLY A 182 -3.08 -53.17 -2.22
CA GLY A 182 -3.97 -54.32 -2.32
C GLY A 182 -3.69 -55.11 -3.59
N SER A 183 -2.54 -55.77 -3.63
CA SER A 183 -2.29 -56.84 -4.59
C SER A 183 -3.21 -58.02 -4.28
N PRO A 184 -3.73 -58.72 -5.30
CA PRO A 184 -3.86 -60.16 -5.21
C PRO A 184 -3.09 -60.84 -6.35
N SER A 185 -2.18 -61.69 -5.91
CA SER A 185 -1.45 -62.70 -6.65
C SER A 185 -2.37 -63.76 -7.27
N GLN A 186 -2.05 -64.10 -8.53
CA GLN A 186 -2.10 -65.42 -9.17
C GLN A 186 -3.42 -66.21 -9.21
N SER A 187 -3.90 -66.41 -10.44
CA SER A 187 -4.35 -67.70 -10.99
C SER A 187 -4.27 -67.66 -12.51
#